data_AF-A0A4U9WJ50-F1
#
_entry.id   AF-A0A4U9WJ50-F1
#
_cell.length_a   1.000
_cell.length_b   1.000
_cell.length_c   1.000
_cell.angle_alpha   90.00
_cell.angle_beta   90.00
_cell.angle_gamma   90.00
#
_symmetry.space_group_name_H-M   'P 1'
#
loop_
_entity.id
_entity.type
_entity.pdbx_description
1 polymer ?
#
loop_
_entity_poly.entity_id
_entity_poly.type
_entity_poly.pdbx_seq_one_letter_code
_entity_poly.pdbx_strand_id
1 'polypeptide(L)'
;MNIPLEPLAATTDRRIEAIALGRTYTTQRRAIVHDLLSIPVAEMTVAPPIYIHKAISSMREAPSLSLAEIHAAMARAADSYQYDTIAGLSPDEYSRLLQRTTGLPETVTQNALATVADALRNMPDIINAGRPQGARWSWDDADALAGYSLFSRKGDVFAVLAAGNGPGIHALWPQAVALGYRTLVRPSTREPFTAQRVICAMVQAGLEHYVALIPTDYRGADELVASADLALAYGGQDIVDKYRHHPQVRCAGTRTCQDFNWR
;
A
#
# COMPACT_ATOMS: atom_id res chain seq x y z
N MET A 1 -40.38 9.04 32.59
CA MET A 1 -40.56 8.93 31.13
C MET A 1 -39.17 9.00 30.52
N ASN A 2 -38.61 7.84 30.20
CA ASN A 2 -37.21 7.69 29.79
C ASN A 2 -37.13 7.95 28.29
N ILE A 3 -36.65 9.13 27.88
CA ILE A 3 -36.43 9.44 26.47
C ILE A 3 -35.16 8.68 26.06
N PRO A 4 -35.21 7.75 25.10
CA PRO A 4 -33.98 7.18 24.55
C PRO A 4 -33.26 8.32 23.82
N LEU A 5 -32.07 8.68 24.28
CA LEU A 5 -31.12 9.43 23.47
C LEU A 5 -30.71 8.51 22.31
N GLU A 6 -31.31 8.71 21.13
CA GLU A 6 -30.73 8.21 19.89
C GLU A 6 -29.30 8.76 19.80
N PRO A 7 -28.27 7.92 19.59
CA PRO A 7 -26.94 8.45 19.34
C PRO A 7 -27.04 9.27 18.06
N LEU A 8 -26.73 10.58 18.15
CA LEU A 8 -26.45 11.40 16.98
C LEU A 8 -25.47 10.58 16.13
N ALA A 9 -25.88 10.18 14.93
CA ALA A 9 -24.98 9.62 13.95
C ALA A 9 -23.85 10.63 13.80
N ALA A 10 -22.68 10.33 14.36
CA ALA A 10 -21.48 11.13 14.19
C ALA A 10 -21.11 10.99 12.72
N THR A 11 -21.68 11.84 11.87
CA THR A 11 -21.29 11.96 10.47
C THR A 11 -19.83 12.37 10.47
N THR A 12 -18.96 11.45 10.07
CA THR A 12 -17.54 11.72 9.99
C THR A 12 -17.27 12.51 8.71
N ASP A 13 -16.69 13.70 8.81
CA ASP A 13 -16.27 14.48 7.62
C ASP A 13 -15.13 13.80 6.83
N ARG A 14 -14.44 12.83 7.45
CA ARG A 14 -13.28 12.17 6.83
C ARG A 14 -13.70 11.13 5.81
N ARG A 15 -13.16 11.29 4.59
CA ARG A 15 -13.41 10.39 3.46
C ARG A 15 -12.12 9.81 2.92
N ILE A 16 -12.17 8.53 2.58
CA ILE A 16 -11.09 7.78 1.94
C ILE A 16 -11.58 7.35 0.57
N GLU A 17 -11.12 8.07 -0.45
CA GLU A 17 -11.48 7.80 -1.84
C GLU A 17 -10.47 6.86 -2.49
N ALA A 18 -10.89 6.16 -3.55
CA ALA A 18 -9.92 5.48 -4.38
C ALA A 18 -9.04 6.51 -5.11
N ILE A 19 -7.78 6.20 -5.31
CA ILE A 19 -6.79 7.06 -5.97
C ILE A 19 -6.08 6.23 -7.03
N ALA A 20 -6.05 6.67 -8.27
CA ALA A 20 -5.23 6.09 -9.33
C ALA A 20 -4.88 7.19 -10.35
N LEU A 21 -3.65 7.17 -10.89
CA LEU A 21 -3.19 8.18 -11.87
C LEU A 21 -3.38 9.62 -11.36
N GLY A 22 -3.18 9.81 -10.05
CA GLY A 22 -3.29 11.13 -9.39
C GLY A 22 -4.73 11.64 -9.28
N ARG A 23 -5.73 10.83 -9.66
CA ARG A 23 -7.15 11.19 -9.65
C ARG A 23 -7.89 10.43 -8.57
N THR A 24 -8.81 11.11 -7.91
CA THR A 24 -9.73 10.50 -6.96
C THR A 24 -10.93 9.89 -7.69
N TYR A 25 -11.43 8.77 -7.17
CA TYR A 25 -12.63 8.11 -7.62
C TYR A 25 -13.53 7.80 -6.43
N THR A 26 -14.80 8.19 -6.55
CA THR A 26 -15.81 8.08 -5.50
C THR A 26 -16.96 7.20 -5.98
N THR A 27 -17.64 6.54 -5.05
CA THR A 27 -18.85 5.77 -5.36
C THR A 27 -19.91 5.95 -4.29
N GLN A 28 -21.16 5.64 -4.63
CA GLN A 28 -22.24 5.59 -3.65
C GLN A 28 -22.05 4.48 -2.61
N ARG A 29 -21.39 3.38 -2.98
CA ARG A 29 -21.13 2.28 -2.04
C ARG A 29 -19.94 2.63 -1.17
N ARG A 30 -20.17 2.73 0.14
CA ARG A 30 -19.13 3.08 1.11
C ARG A 30 -19.11 2.08 2.25
N ALA A 31 -17.95 1.91 2.84
CA ALA A 31 -17.74 1.18 4.08
C ALA A 31 -17.42 2.19 5.18
N ILE A 32 -17.98 1.98 6.37
CA ILE A 32 -17.67 2.80 7.54
C ILE A 32 -16.44 2.22 8.23
N VAL A 33 -15.44 3.07 8.45
CA VAL A 33 -14.25 2.76 9.25
C VAL A 33 -14.57 3.14 10.68
N HIS A 34 -14.35 2.20 11.60
CA HIS A 34 -14.62 2.39 13.02
C HIS A 34 -13.31 2.39 13.81
N ASP A 35 -13.31 3.07 14.95
CA ASP A 35 -12.26 2.89 15.95
C ASP A 35 -12.48 1.64 16.82
N LEU A 36 -11.60 1.43 17.80
CA LEU A 36 -11.70 0.28 18.71
C LEU A 36 -12.97 0.25 19.56
N LEU A 37 -13.61 1.41 19.77
CA LEU A 37 -14.86 1.54 20.51
C LEU A 37 -16.08 1.41 19.57
N SER A 38 -15.87 1.00 18.32
CA SER A 38 -16.89 0.92 17.28
C SER A 38 -17.54 2.27 16.96
N ILE A 39 -16.83 3.38 17.20
CA ILE A 39 -17.28 4.72 16.83
C ILE A 39 -16.83 4.98 15.39
N PRO A 40 -17.73 5.44 14.49
CA PRO A 40 -17.34 5.83 13.14
C PRO A 40 -16.25 6.91 13.14
N VAL A 41 -15.18 6.71 12.35
CA VAL A 41 -14.06 7.66 12.23
C VAL A 41 -13.80 8.14 10.80
N ALA A 42 -14.26 7.40 9.78
CA ALA A 42 -14.21 7.79 8.38
C ALA A 42 -15.19 6.98 7.52
N GLU A 43 -15.52 7.50 6.34
CA GLU A 43 -16.17 6.75 5.26
C GLU A 43 -15.16 6.40 4.16
N MET A 44 -15.17 5.16 3.70
CA MET A 44 -14.26 4.67 2.67
C MET A 44 -15.04 4.18 1.45
N THR A 45 -14.71 4.70 0.27
CA THR A 45 -15.33 4.28 -1.00
C THR A 45 -15.04 2.80 -1.28
N VAL A 46 -16.01 2.08 -1.87
CA VAL A 46 -15.83 0.69 -2.30
C VAL A 46 -15.79 0.63 -3.82
N ALA A 47 -14.57 0.59 -4.38
CA ALA A 47 -14.34 0.55 -5.81
C ALA A 47 -14.87 -0.77 -6.43
N PRO A 48 -15.67 -0.72 -7.50
CA PRO A 48 -16.17 -1.93 -8.17
C PRO A 48 -15.09 -2.57 -9.06
N PRO A 49 -15.16 -3.88 -9.35
CA PRO A 49 -14.19 -4.58 -10.21
C PRO A 49 -13.89 -3.89 -11.54
N ILE A 50 -14.91 -3.33 -12.21
CA ILE A 50 -14.73 -2.62 -13.48
C ILE A 50 -13.80 -1.39 -13.38
N TYR A 51 -13.83 -0.68 -12.24
CA TYR A 51 -12.91 0.44 -12.01
C TYR A 51 -11.49 -0.07 -11.81
N ILE A 52 -11.33 -1.18 -11.09
CA ILE A 52 -10.03 -1.80 -10.81
C ILE A 52 -9.36 -2.24 -12.11
N HIS A 53 -10.09 -2.97 -12.95
CA HIS A 53 -9.62 -3.39 -14.26
C HIS A 53 -9.16 -2.20 -15.11
N LYS A 54 -10.00 -1.16 -15.21
CA LYS A 54 -9.67 0.08 -15.95
C LYS A 54 -8.45 0.79 -15.38
N ALA A 55 -8.32 0.89 -14.06
CA ALA A 55 -7.19 1.53 -13.40
C ALA A 55 -5.89 0.77 -13.72
N ILE A 56 -5.90 -0.56 -13.66
CA ILE A 56 -4.76 -1.40 -14.01
C ILE A 56 -4.36 -1.19 -15.48
N SER A 57 -5.31 -1.26 -16.42
CA SER A 57 -5.03 -1.03 -17.85
C SER A 57 -4.42 0.36 -18.08
N SER A 58 -5.02 1.39 -17.48
CA SER A 58 -4.56 2.77 -17.65
C SER A 58 -3.18 3.00 -17.02
N MET A 59 -2.88 2.36 -15.88
CA MET A 59 -1.56 2.41 -15.27
C MET A 59 -0.52 1.74 -16.19
N ARG A 60 -0.80 0.57 -16.77
CA ARG A 60 0.12 -0.12 -17.71
C ARG A 60 0.51 0.75 -18.91
N GLU A 61 -0.44 1.53 -19.42
CA GLU A 61 -0.24 2.46 -20.54
C GLU A 61 0.48 3.76 -20.14
N ALA A 62 0.57 4.07 -18.84
CA ALA A 62 1.18 5.31 -18.37
C ALA A 62 2.70 5.34 -18.62
N PRO A 63 3.30 6.51 -18.86
CA PRO A 63 4.74 6.65 -19.05
C PRO A 63 5.57 6.04 -17.91
N SER A 64 6.68 5.39 -18.28
CA SER A 64 7.63 4.82 -17.34
C SER A 64 8.75 5.82 -17.01
N LEU A 65 9.06 5.94 -15.73
CA LEU A 65 10.25 6.60 -15.18
C LEU A 65 11.41 5.60 -15.07
N SER A 66 12.64 6.12 -15.05
CA SER A 66 13.83 5.34 -14.66
C SER A 66 13.80 4.99 -13.17
N LEU A 67 14.52 3.93 -12.77
CA LEU A 67 14.63 3.56 -11.35
C LEU A 67 15.21 4.70 -10.50
N ALA A 68 16.17 5.45 -11.03
CA ALA A 68 16.76 6.59 -10.35
C ALA A 68 15.72 7.70 -10.07
N GLU A 69 14.86 8.00 -11.05
CA GLU A 69 13.76 8.96 -10.87
C GLU A 69 12.74 8.48 -9.84
N ILE A 70 12.39 7.19 -9.88
CA ILE A 70 11.48 6.58 -8.89
C ILE A 70 12.07 6.69 -7.48
N HIS A 71 13.34 6.32 -7.30
CA HIS A 71 14.03 6.38 -6.01
C HIS A 71 14.12 7.80 -5.47
N ALA A 72 14.46 8.77 -6.32
CA ALA A 72 14.48 10.18 -5.95
C ALA A 72 13.09 10.69 -5.53
N ALA A 73 12.03 10.26 -6.22
CA ALA A 73 10.66 10.59 -5.83
C ALA A 73 10.25 9.93 -4.50
N MET A 74 10.66 8.68 -4.26
CA MET A 74 10.40 8.01 -2.97
C MET A 74 11.10 8.68 -1.79
N ALA A 75 12.31 9.20 -1.99
CA ALA A 75 13.00 9.99 -0.97
C ALA A 75 12.21 11.28 -0.63
N ARG A 76 11.68 11.99 -1.63
CA ARG A 76 10.80 13.15 -1.39
C ARG A 76 9.49 12.75 -0.71
N ALA A 77 8.91 11.62 -1.11
CA ALA A 77 7.71 11.08 -0.48
C ALA A 77 7.94 10.73 0.99
N ALA A 78 9.15 10.29 1.36
CA ALA A 78 9.51 10.00 2.75
C ALA A 78 9.40 11.25 3.63
N ASP A 79 9.96 12.37 3.16
CA ASP A 79 9.94 13.63 3.91
C ASP A 79 8.51 14.17 4.02
N SER A 80 7.74 14.14 2.93
CA SER A 80 6.34 14.56 2.96
C SER A 80 5.50 13.65 3.88
N TYR A 81 5.67 12.34 3.79
CA TYR A 81 5.00 11.38 4.66
C TYR A 81 5.29 11.64 6.15
N GLN A 82 6.53 11.99 6.48
CA GLN A 82 6.97 12.20 7.85
C GLN A 82 6.50 13.53 8.44
N TYR A 83 6.51 14.61 7.65
CA TYR A 83 6.38 15.97 8.19
C TYR A 83 5.15 16.74 7.71
N ASP A 84 4.60 16.43 6.53
CA ASP A 84 3.54 17.24 5.94
C ASP A 84 2.14 16.85 6.42
N THR A 85 1.18 17.76 6.20
CA THR A 85 -0.24 17.45 6.30
C THR A 85 -0.70 16.71 5.05
N ILE A 86 -1.08 15.44 5.20
CA ILE A 86 -1.50 14.56 4.11
C ILE A 86 -2.92 14.09 4.34
N ALA A 87 -3.76 14.16 3.31
CA ALA A 87 -5.18 13.82 3.39
C ALA A 87 -5.91 14.56 4.54
N GLY A 88 -5.51 15.81 4.79
CA GLY A 88 -6.07 16.66 5.86
C GLY A 88 -5.65 16.26 7.27
N LEU A 89 -4.58 15.49 7.43
CA LEU A 89 -4.03 15.09 8.73
C LEU A 89 -2.55 15.49 8.84
N SER A 90 -2.22 16.29 9.85
CA SER A 90 -0.84 16.46 10.28
C SER A 90 -0.26 15.13 10.81
N PRO A 91 1.07 14.99 10.94
CA PRO A 91 1.68 13.79 11.52
C PRO A 91 1.13 13.42 12.91
N ASP A 92 0.87 14.42 13.75
CA ASP A 92 0.32 14.24 15.11
C ASP A 92 -1.15 13.80 15.08
N GLU A 93 -1.95 14.42 14.21
CA GLU A 93 -3.37 14.05 14.04
C GLU A 93 -3.52 12.64 13.48
N TYR A 94 -2.68 12.28 12.51
CA TYR A 94 -2.57 10.93 11.99
C TYR A 94 -2.20 9.94 13.10
N SER A 95 -1.19 10.26 13.91
CA SER A 95 -0.74 9.38 15.01
C SER A 95 -1.85 9.17 16.06
N ARG A 96 -2.56 10.23 16.46
CA ARG A 96 -3.72 10.13 17.35
C ARG A 96 -4.85 9.28 16.75
N LEU A 97 -5.14 9.48 15.46
CA LEU A 97 -6.17 8.69 14.77
C LEU A 97 -5.79 7.21 14.69
N LEU A 98 -4.52 6.92 14.37
CA LEU A 98 -4.01 5.56 14.30
C LEU A 98 -4.07 4.86 15.66
N GLN A 99 -3.66 5.54 16.73
CA GLN A 99 -3.79 5.05 18.10
C GLN A 99 -5.26 4.75 18.45
N ARG A 100 -6.18 5.67 18.16
CA ARG A 100 -7.62 5.47 18.42
C ARG A 100 -8.17 4.25 17.67
N THR A 101 -7.70 4.04 16.44
CA THR A 101 -8.21 3.00 15.54
C THR A 101 -7.60 1.61 15.82
N THR A 102 -6.32 1.55 16.21
CA THR A 102 -5.58 0.30 16.38
C THR A 102 -5.36 -0.10 17.83
N GLY A 103 -5.38 0.87 18.76
CA GLY A 103 -5.02 0.69 20.17
C GLY A 103 -3.52 0.60 20.42
N LEU A 104 -2.70 0.88 19.41
CA LEU A 104 -1.25 0.85 19.58
C LEU A 104 -0.79 1.98 20.52
N PRO A 105 0.19 1.72 21.41
CA PRO A 105 0.80 2.76 22.22
C PRO A 105 1.34 3.91 21.35
N GLU A 106 1.41 5.11 21.92
CA GLU A 106 1.88 6.30 21.21
C GLU A 106 3.29 6.12 20.67
N THR A 107 4.20 5.58 21.48
CA THR A 107 5.58 5.28 21.10
C THR A 107 5.66 4.33 19.91
N VAL A 108 4.80 3.31 19.84
CA VAL A 108 4.74 2.38 18.71
C VAL A 108 4.25 3.09 17.45
N THR A 109 3.27 3.99 17.59
CA THR A 109 2.71 4.75 16.47
C THR A 109 3.72 5.76 15.91
N GLN A 110 4.41 6.51 16.76
CA GLN A 110 5.46 7.44 16.36
C GLN A 110 6.65 6.70 15.71
N ASN A 111 7.09 5.60 16.32
CA ASN A 111 8.15 4.77 15.74
C ASN A 111 7.75 4.20 14.39
N ALA A 112 6.49 3.81 14.19
CA ALA A 112 6.02 3.33 12.90
C ALA A 112 6.00 4.42 11.83
N LEU A 113 5.62 5.65 12.18
CA LEU A 113 5.72 6.79 11.27
C LEU A 113 7.17 6.99 10.82
N ALA A 114 8.12 7.03 11.76
CA ALA A 114 9.55 7.14 11.44
C ALA A 114 10.04 5.95 10.60
N THR A 115 9.67 4.72 10.97
CA THR A 115 10.09 3.48 10.29
C THR A 115 9.62 3.45 8.83
N VAL A 116 8.38 3.83 8.57
CA VAL A 116 7.85 3.88 7.19
C VAL A 116 8.57 4.97 6.40
N ALA A 117 8.79 6.16 6.97
CA ALA A 117 9.55 7.22 6.31
C ALA A 117 10.98 6.77 5.98
N ASP A 118 11.69 6.17 6.94
CA ASP A 118 13.05 5.68 6.76
C ASP A 118 13.12 4.57 5.71
N ALA A 119 12.13 3.68 5.64
CA ALA A 119 12.05 2.68 4.59
C ALA A 119 11.91 3.33 3.20
N LEU A 120 11.02 4.32 3.05
CA LEU A 120 10.85 5.06 1.79
C LEU A 120 12.14 5.78 1.37
N ARG A 121 12.84 6.39 2.33
CA ARG A 121 14.08 7.16 2.09
C ARG A 121 15.24 6.26 1.67
N ASN A 122 15.38 5.10 2.30
CA ASN A 122 16.52 4.19 2.11
C ASN A 122 16.20 3.01 1.17
N MET A 123 15.14 3.13 0.37
CA MET A 123 14.69 2.03 -0.49
C MET A 123 15.76 1.52 -1.47
N PRO A 124 16.61 2.35 -2.10
CA PRO A 124 17.68 1.86 -2.96
C PRO A 124 18.63 0.89 -2.23
N ASP A 125 18.99 1.22 -0.98
CA ASP A 125 19.88 0.39 -0.16
C ASP A 125 19.20 -0.92 0.26
N ILE A 126 17.92 -0.84 0.67
CA ILE A 126 17.10 -2.00 1.04
C ILE A 126 17.03 -3.01 -0.11
N ILE A 127 16.74 -2.55 -1.32
CA ILE A 127 16.61 -3.45 -2.47
C ILE A 127 17.98 -3.95 -2.92
N ASN A 128 19.01 -3.12 -2.90
CA ASN A 128 20.36 -3.54 -3.27
C ASN A 128 20.92 -4.59 -2.29
N ALA A 129 20.57 -4.50 -1.00
CA ALA A 129 20.89 -5.54 -0.02
C ALA A 129 20.17 -6.88 -0.30
N GLY A 130 18.98 -6.83 -0.91
CA GLY A 130 18.23 -8.01 -1.37
C GLY A 130 18.68 -8.56 -2.73
N ARG A 131 19.56 -7.87 -3.47
CA ARG A 131 20.05 -8.32 -4.77
C ARG A 131 21.02 -9.50 -4.59
N PRO A 132 20.81 -10.63 -5.30
CA PRO A 132 21.77 -11.72 -5.30
C PRO A 132 23.18 -11.28 -5.71
N GLN A 133 24.20 -11.80 -5.04
CA GLN A 133 25.59 -11.47 -5.34
C GLN A 133 25.92 -11.79 -6.81
N GLY A 134 26.53 -10.85 -7.51
CA GLY A 134 26.90 -11.01 -8.92
C GLY A 134 25.80 -10.66 -9.92
N ALA A 135 24.53 -10.53 -9.51
CA ALA A 135 23.48 -10.09 -10.41
C ALA A 135 23.67 -8.62 -10.81
N ARG A 136 23.27 -8.23 -12.03
CA ARG A 136 23.35 -6.84 -12.54
C ARG A 136 21.97 -6.24 -12.74
N TRP A 137 21.87 -4.92 -12.61
CA TRP A 137 20.59 -4.20 -12.71
C TRP A 137 20.18 -3.91 -14.15
N SER A 138 21.16 -3.73 -15.03
CA SER A 138 20.95 -3.33 -16.41
C SER A 138 21.51 -4.37 -17.37
N TRP A 139 20.82 -4.55 -18.48
CA TRP A 139 21.18 -5.53 -19.52
C TRP A 139 22.38 -5.08 -20.36
N ASP A 140 22.69 -3.78 -20.37
CA ASP A 140 23.82 -3.17 -21.07
C ASP A 140 25.10 -3.12 -20.21
N ASP A 141 25.04 -3.62 -18.97
CA ASP A 141 26.21 -3.82 -18.13
C ASP A 141 27.18 -4.83 -18.77
N ALA A 142 28.48 -4.54 -18.78
CA ALA A 142 29.48 -5.40 -19.39
C ALA A 142 29.47 -6.83 -18.81
N ASP A 143 29.21 -6.98 -17.51
CA ASP A 143 29.09 -8.30 -16.88
C ASP A 143 27.80 -9.00 -17.31
N ALA A 144 26.69 -8.28 -17.47
CA ALA A 144 25.45 -8.85 -18.01
C ALA A 144 25.65 -9.39 -19.43
N LEU A 145 26.33 -8.61 -20.28
CA LEU A 145 26.71 -9.03 -21.65
C LEU A 145 27.69 -10.22 -21.65
N ALA A 146 28.50 -10.37 -20.59
CA ALA A 146 29.39 -11.51 -20.38
C ALA A 146 28.69 -12.75 -19.79
N GLY A 147 27.36 -12.73 -19.62
CA GLY A 147 26.56 -13.88 -19.18
C GLY A 147 26.20 -13.90 -17.69
N TYR A 148 26.41 -12.81 -16.96
CA TYR A 148 25.97 -12.69 -15.57
C TYR A 148 24.46 -12.53 -15.48
N SER A 149 23.87 -12.93 -14.36
CA SER A 149 22.42 -12.86 -14.15
C SER A 149 21.93 -11.41 -14.00
N LEU A 150 20.70 -11.14 -14.45
CA LEU A 150 20.04 -9.86 -14.24
C LEU A 150 19.09 -9.91 -13.04
N PHE A 151 19.13 -8.89 -12.21
CA PHE A 151 18.14 -8.65 -11.17
C PHE A 151 17.10 -7.68 -11.72
N SER A 152 15.93 -8.23 -12.06
CA SER A 152 14.86 -7.48 -12.73
C SER A 152 13.49 -7.91 -12.20
N ARG A 153 12.51 -7.03 -12.39
CA ARG A 153 11.10 -7.32 -12.09
C ARG A 153 10.55 -8.42 -13.03
N LYS A 154 9.72 -9.30 -12.49
CA LYS A 154 9.06 -10.41 -13.22
C LYS A 154 7.74 -9.99 -13.88
N GLY A 155 7.22 -8.81 -13.56
CA GLY A 155 5.96 -8.30 -14.09
C GLY A 155 5.94 -6.77 -14.02
N ASP A 156 4.78 -6.20 -14.29
CA ASP A 156 4.58 -4.76 -14.40
C ASP A 156 3.63 -4.20 -13.34
N VAL A 157 2.59 -4.97 -13.00
CA VAL A 157 1.58 -4.59 -12.03
C VAL A 157 1.66 -5.48 -10.80
N PHE A 158 1.68 -4.86 -9.62
CA PHE A 158 1.77 -5.53 -8.33
C PHE A 158 0.58 -5.18 -7.45
N ALA A 159 -0.21 -6.17 -7.03
CA ALA A 159 -1.33 -5.96 -6.11
C ALA A 159 -0.90 -6.17 -4.65
N VAL A 160 -1.38 -5.34 -3.74
CA VAL A 160 -1.16 -5.47 -2.30
C VAL A 160 -2.51 -5.54 -1.59
N LEU A 161 -2.77 -6.61 -0.87
CA LEU A 161 -3.90 -6.72 0.06
C LEU A 161 -3.37 -6.47 1.47
N ALA A 162 -3.53 -5.23 1.97
CA ALA A 162 -2.95 -4.81 3.24
C ALA A 162 -3.79 -5.29 4.44
N ALA A 163 -3.10 -5.74 5.50
CA ALA A 163 -3.72 -6.11 6.77
C ALA A 163 -3.84 -4.90 7.70
N GLY A 164 -4.87 -4.87 8.55
CA GLY A 164 -5.14 -3.75 9.47
C GLY A 164 -4.57 -3.93 10.88
N ASN A 165 -3.56 -4.77 11.04
CA ASN A 165 -3.00 -5.12 12.35
C ASN A 165 -1.96 -4.11 12.85
N GLY A 166 -1.45 -3.25 11.95
CA GLY A 166 -0.56 -2.16 12.31
C GLY A 166 0.13 -1.52 11.11
N PRO A 167 0.66 -0.31 11.28
CA PRO A 167 1.26 0.49 10.21
C PRO A 167 2.55 -0.09 9.61
N GLY A 168 3.26 -0.95 10.34
CA GLY A 168 4.61 -1.42 9.96
C GLY A 168 4.68 -2.18 8.63
N ILE A 169 3.58 -2.81 8.18
CA ILE A 169 3.55 -3.46 6.86
C ILE A 169 3.74 -2.47 5.71
N HIS A 170 3.44 -1.19 5.95
CA HIS A 170 3.58 -0.13 4.96
C HIS A 170 5.04 0.31 4.74
N ALA A 171 6.00 -0.27 5.47
CA ALA A 171 7.43 -0.16 5.17
C ALA A 171 7.93 -1.22 4.18
N LEU A 172 7.13 -2.26 3.88
CA LEU A 172 7.58 -3.43 3.12
C LEU A 172 7.19 -3.37 1.63
N TRP A 173 5.88 -3.28 1.34
CA TRP A 173 5.41 -3.29 -0.04
C TRP A 173 5.94 -2.14 -0.93
N PRO A 174 6.38 -0.96 -0.41
CA PRO A 174 7.01 0.05 -1.26
C PRO A 174 8.27 -0.42 -2.00
N GLN A 175 8.88 -1.54 -1.59
CA GLN A 175 9.95 -2.20 -2.37
C GLN A 175 9.50 -2.54 -3.79
N ALA A 176 8.22 -2.90 -4.01
CA ALA A 176 7.68 -3.15 -5.35
C ALA A 176 7.75 -1.89 -6.22
N VAL A 177 7.36 -0.72 -5.68
CA VAL A 177 7.46 0.57 -6.38
C VAL A 177 8.90 0.86 -6.75
N ALA A 178 9.84 0.68 -5.84
CA ALA A 178 11.25 0.94 -6.10
C ALA A 178 11.94 -0.08 -7.03
N LEU A 179 11.33 -1.26 -7.24
CA LEU A 179 11.70 -2.19 -8.32
C LEU A 179 11.05 -1.81 -9.66
N GLY A 180 10.25 -0.76 -9.71
CA GLY A 180 9.57 -0.26 -10.90
C GLY A 180 8.20 -0.87 -11.18
N TYR A 181 7.58 -1.56 -10.20
CA TYR A 181 6.20 -2.04 -10.36
C TYR A 181 5.19 -0.93 -10.15
N ARG A 182 4.13 -0.96 -10.97
CA ARG A 182 2.89 -0.21 -10.77
C ARG A 182 2.07 -0.91 -9.69
N THR A 183 2.00 -0.33 -8.50
CA THR A 183 1.53 -0.98 -7.29
C THR A 183 0.13 -0.49 -6.89
N LEU A 184 -0.84 -1.41 -6.80
CA LEU A 184 -2.20 -1.12 -6.37
C LEU A 184 -2.43 -1.68 -4.97
N VAL A 185 -2.72 -0.81 -4.02
CA VAL A 185 -2.89 -1.17 -2.61
C VAL A 185 -4.37 -1.16 -2.24
N ARG A 186 -4.90 -2.33 -1.90
CA ARG A 186 -6.14 -2.45 -1.16
C ARG A 186 -5.86 -2.21 0.33
N PRO A 187 -6.31 -1.08 0.92
CA PRO A 187 -6.18 -0.85 2.34
C PRO A 187 -7.04 -1.82 3.16
N SER A 188 -6.70 -1.98 4.43
CA SER A 188 -7.58 -2.65 5.38
C SER A 188 -8.81 -1.80 5.69
N THR A 189 -9.95 -2.44 5.96
CA THR A 189 -11.13 -1.75 6.48
C THR A 189 -10.98 -1.31 7.94
N ARG A 190 -10.05 -1.93 8.68
CA ARG A 190 -9.76 -1.58 10.09
C ARG A 190 -8.86 -0.37 10.18
N GLU A 191 -7.77 -0.35 9.40
CA GLU A 191 -6.78 0.72 9.42
C GLU A 191 -6.38 1.06 7.97
N PRO A 192 -7.10 2.00 7.33
CA PRO A 192 -6.80 2.44 5.96
C PRO A 192 -5.93 3.71 5.88
N PHE A 193 -5.71 4.40 7.01
CA PHE A 193 -5.12 5.74 7.05
C PHE A 193 -3.63 5.72 6.72
N THR A 194 -2.89 4.70 7.19
CA THR A 194 -1.46 4.54 6.85
C THR A 194 -1.30 4.35 5.35
N ALA A 195 -2.09 3.46 4.74
CA ALA A 195 -2.06 3.21 3.30
C ALA A 195 -2.36 4.49 2.52
N GLN A 196 -3.43 5.21 2.90
CA GLN A 196 -3.80 6.47 2.28
C GLN A 196 -2.66 7.49 2.37
N ARG A 197 -2.05 7.63 3.55
CA ARG A 197 -0.96 8.59 3.78
C ARG A 197 0.26 8.29 2.91
N VAL A 198 0.70 7.04 2.84
CA VAL A 198 1.84 6.63 1.99
C VAL A 198 1.55 6.86 0.51
N ILE A 199 0.38 6.44 0.03
CA ILE A 199 -0.01 6.62 -1.37
C ILE A 199 -0.08 8.11 -1.74
N CYS A 200 -0.73 8.93 -0.91
CA CYS A 200 -0.81 10.37 -1.15
C CYS A 200 0.57 11.03 -1.17
N ALA A 201 1.48 10.66 -0.26
CA ALA A 201 2.86 11.16 -0.26
C ALA A 201 3.59 10.82 -1.57
N MET A 202 3.45 9.58 -2.05
CA MET A 202 4.05 9.14 -3.31
C MET A 202 3.44 9.85 -4.53
N VAL A 203 2.12 10.03 -4.56
CA VAL A 203 1.44 10.81 -5.61
C VAL A 203 1.94 12.24 -5.62
N GLN A 204 2.05 12.90 -4.46
CA GLN A 204 2.58 14.26 -4.35
C GLN A 204 4.04 14.37 -4.80
N ALA A 205 4.81 13.28 -4.70
CA ALA A 205 6.20 13.23 -5.13
C ALA A 205 6.41 12.92 -6.63
N GLY A 206 5.33 12.72 -7.40
CA GLY A 206 5.38 12.43 -8.84
C GLY A 206 5.31 10.95 -9.20
N LEU A 207 4.78 10.09 -8.32
CA LEU A 207 4.64 8.65 -8.54
C LEU A 207 3.20 8.23 -8.84
N GLU A 208 2.35 9.13 -9.34
CA GLU A 208 0.93 8.88 -9.64
C GLU A 208 0.69 7.71 -10.62
N HIS A 209 1.65 7.39 -11.46
CA HIS A 209 1.59 6.24 -12.38
C HIS A 209 2.01 4.92 -11.73
N TYR A 210 2.68 4.98 -10.59
CA TYR A 210 3.27 3.83 -9.90
C TYR A 210 2.49 3.40 -8.68
N VAL A 211 1.59 4.23 -8.17
CA VAL A 211 0.81 3.91 -6.97
C VAL A 211 -0.68 4.18 -7.13
N ALA A 212 -1.49 3.31 -6.54
CA ALA A 212 -2.92 3.49 -6.43
C ALA A 212 -3.45 3.00 -5.08
N LEU A 213 -4.40 3.73 -4.51
CA LEU A 213 -5.20 3.31 -3.36
C LEU A 213 -6.54 2.78 -3.89
N ILE A 214 -6.81 1.50 -3.68
CA ILE A 214 -8.01 0.81 -4.18
C ILE A 214 -8.79 0.20 -3.02
N PRO A 215 -9.52 1.00 -2.23
CA PRO A 215 -10.43 0.44 -1.25
C PRO A 215 -11.60 -0.22 -1.97
N THR A 216 -11.85 -1.49 -1.65
CA THR A 216 -12.83 -2.31 -2.34
C THR A 216 -13.37 -3.40 -1.40
N ASP A 217 -14.19 -4.34 -1.88
CA ASP A 217 -14.70 -5.49 -1.12
C ASP A 217 -13.98 -6.78 -1.54
N TYR A 218 -14.43 -7.95 -1.07
CA TYR A 218 -13.81 -9.23 -1.42
C TYR A 218 -13.80 -9.49 -2.93
N ARG A 219 -14.85 -9.10 -3.66
CA ARG A 219 -14.93 -9.29 -5.11
C ARG A 219 -13.90 -8.44 -5.84
N GLY A 220 -13.72 -7.19 -5.42
CA GLY A 220 -12.66 -6.36 -5.99
C GLY A 220 -11.25 -6.75 -5.54
N ALA A 221 -11.09 -7.40 -4.38
CA ALA A 221 -9.81 -8.00 -4.00
C ALA A 221 -9.45 -9.16 -4.93
N ASP A 222 -10.42 -9.99 -5.29
CA ASP A 222 -10.23 -11.07 -6.27
C ASP A 222 -9.90 -10.51 -7.66
N GLU A 223 -10.56 -9.43 -8.07
CA GLU A 223 -10.23 -8.72 -9.31
C GLU A 223 -8.80 -8.15 -9.30
N LEU A 224 -8.36 -7.54 -8.19
CA LEU A 224 -6.98 -7.05 -8.04
C LEU A 224 -5.96 -8.17 -8.23
N VAL A 225 -6.21 -9.33 -7.62
CA VAL A 225 -5.32 -10.50 -7.74
C VAL A 225 -5.34 -11.08 -9.15
N ALA A 226 -6.52 -11.15 -9.78
CA ALA A 226 -6.69 -11.72 -11.11
C ALA A 226 -6.08 -10.85 -12.22
N SER A 227 -6.12 -9.53 -12.07
CA SER A 227 -5.64 -8.57 -13.09
C SER A 227 -4.18 -8.12 -12.92
N ALA A 228 -3.56 -8.37 -11.75
CA ALA A 228 -2.16 -8.07 -11.48
C ALA A 228 -1.23 -9.22 -11.93
N ASP A 229 0.04 -8.90 -12.21
CA ASP A 229 1.03 -9.92 -12.59
C ASP A 229 1.53 -10.71 -11.37
N LEU A 230 1.60 -10.02 -10.22
CA LEU A 230 1.97 -10.55 -8.91
C LEU A 230 1.12 -9.89 -7.83
N ALA A 231 0.90 -10.61 -6.74
CA ALA A 231 0.17 -10.09 -5.59
C ALA A 231 0.83 -10.47 -4.27
N LEU A 232 0.77 -9.54 -3.30
CA LEU A 232 1.14 -9.76 -1.91
C LEU A 232 -0.08 -9.61 -1.03
N ALA A 233 -0.46 -10.68 -0.34
CA ALA A 233 -1.59 -10.70 0.56
C ALA A 233 -1.11 -10.78 2.02
N TYR A 234 -1.34 -9.72 2.77
CA TYR A 234 -1.18 -9.73 4.23
C TYR A 234 -2.48 -10.19 4.86
N GLY A 235 -2.43 -11.15 5.77
CA GLY A 235 -3.66 -11.63 6.40
C GLY A 235 -3.48 -12.77 7.38
N GLY A 236 -4.60 -13.18 7.98
CA GLY A 236 -4.65 -14.36 8.82
C GLY A 236 -4.60 -15.66 8.02
N GLN A 237 -4.84 -16.77 8.72
CA GLN A 237 -4.82 -18.10 8.13
C GLN A 237 -5.85 -18.26 6.99
N ASP A 238 -6.97 -17.54 7.06
CA ASP A 238 -8.00 -17.50 6.03
C ASP A 238 -7.49 -16.99 4.67
N ILE A 239 -6.70 -15.91 4.67
CA ILE A 239 -6.07 -15.35 3.48
C ILE A 239 -4.97 -16.29 2.97
N VAL A 240 -4.18 -16.87 3.89
CA VAL A 240 -3.16 -17.86 3.54
C VAL A 240 -3.81 -19.05 2.86
N ASP A 241 -4.85 -19.64 3.44
CA ASP A 241 -5.54 -20.82 2.92
C ASP A 241 -6.21 -20.54 1.58
N LYS A 242 -6.78 -19.34 1.40
CA LYS A 242 -7.38 -18.92 0.13
C LYS A 242 -6.37 -18.90 -1.01
N TYR A 243 -5.15 -18.38 -0.78
CA TYR A 243 -4.18 -18.13 -1.84
C TYR A 243 -2.97 -19.08 -1.86
N ARG A 244 -2.89 -20.05 -0.94
CA ARG A 244 -1.73 -20.96 -0.80
C ARG A 244 -1.31 -21.70 -2.06
N HIS A 245 -2.23 -21.91 -3.01
CA HIS A 245 -1.98 -22.60 -4.27
C HIS A 245 -1.94 -21.64 -5.47
N HIS A 246 -2.08 -20.34 -5.25
CA HIS A 246 -2.07 -19.36 -6.32
C HIS A 246 -0.62 -18.99 -6.68
N PRO A 247 -0.13 -19.31 -7.89
CA PRO A 247 1.30 -19.24 -8.22
C PRO A 247 1.87 -17.82 -8.17
N GLN A 248 1.01 -16.82 -8.38
CA GLN A 248 1.37 -15.40 -8.42
C GLN A 248 1.09 -14.63 -7.11
N VAL A 249 0.46 -15.27 -6.12
CA VAL A 249 0.20 -14.64 -4.82
C VAL A 249 1.26 -15.09 -3.82
N ARG A 250 1.75 -14.16 -3.02
CA ARG A 250 2.57 -14.43 -1.84
C ARG A 250 1.78 -14.01 -0.61
N CYS A 251 1.74 -14.87 0.40
CA CYS A 251 1.03 -14.59 1.63
C CYS A 251 2.02 -14.27 2.75
N ALA A 252 1.81 -13.16 3.46
CA ALA A 252 2.54 -12.81 4.66
C ALA A 252 1.59 -12.91 5.86
N GLY A 253 1.76 -13.96 6.68
CA GLY A 253 0.88 -14.29 7.80
C GLY A 253 1.52 -14.13 9.17
N THR A 254 0.71 -13.99 10.22
CA THR A 254 1.15 -13.78 11.62
C THR A 254 1.74 -15.01 12.31
N ARG A 255 1.63 -16.21 11.72
CA ARG A 255 2.16 -17.47 12.31
C ARG A 255 3.16 -18.22 11.44
N THR A 256 3.50 -17.72 10.27
CA THR A 256 4.46 -18.37 9.37
C THR A 256 5.24 -17.31 8.62
N CYS A 257 6.43 -16.97 9.13
CA CYS A 257 7.57 -16.75 8.25
C CYS A 257 7.85 -18.09 7.54
N GLN A 258 7.06 -18.44 6.53
CA GLN A 258 7.46 -19.49 5.60
C GLN A 258 8.14 -18.78 4.44
N ASP A 259 9.46 -18.80 4.50
CA ASP A 259 10.41 -18.73 3.42
C ASP A 259 10.06 -17.75 2.28
N PHE A 260 10.60 -16.54 2.39
CA PHE A 260 10.89 -15.68 1.23
C PHE A 260 11.94 -16.37 0.34
N ASN A 261 11.58 -17.48 -0.31
CA ASN A 261 12.46 -18.21 -1.21
C ASN A 261 12.14 -17.82 -2.65
N TRP A 262 12.97 -16.90 -3.17
CA TRP A 262 12.88 -16.35 -4.52
C TRP A 262 13.54 -17.25 -5.58
N ARG A 263 13.24 -18.55 -5.58
CA ARG A 263 13.65 -19.38 -6.72
C ARG A 263 12.80 -19.11 -7.95
#